data_AF-A0AAN8IDN6-F1
#
_entry.id   AF-A0AAN8IDN6-F1
#
_cell.length_a   1.000
_cell.length_b   1.000
_cell.length_c   1.000
_cell.angle_alpha   90.00
_cell.angle_beta   90.00
_cell.angle_gamma   90.00
#
_symmetry.space_group_name_H-M   'P 1'
#
loop_
_entity.id
_entity.type
_entity.pdbx_description
1 polymer ?
#
loop_
_entity_poly.entity_id
_entity_poly.type
_entity_poly.pdbx_seq_one_letter_code
_entity_poly.pdbx_strand_id
1 'polypeptide(L)'
;MTCYLNSLVQSLYMTPEFRNAIYKWEYRSNGKSGNIGEREARSIPYQIQKLFLLLQTSDSGSLETKDLTASFGWSSNEAYDQHDVQELCRLMFDALELKWKGTQNEKLIQNLYRGKMQDFVKCLKCGRESLRTDVFLDLPLAVKPFGAAEAFHSV
;
A
#
# COMPACT_ATOMS: atom_id res chain seq x y z
N MET A 1 -15.14 10.78 6.96
CA MET A 1 -13.99 10.80 7.88
C MET A 1 -12.98 9.73 7.45
N THR A 2 -12.62 9.68 6.17
CA THR A 2 -11.66 8.73 5.58
C THR A 2 -10.39 9.48 5.13
N CYS A 3 -9.98 10.49 5.90
CA CYS A 3 -8.92 11.43 5.48
C CYS A 3 -7.58 10.72 5.22
N TYR A 4 -7.25 9.68 5.98
CA TYR A 4 -6.04 8.87 5.80
C TYR A 4 -6.09 8.06 4.50
N LEU A 5 -7.20 7.37 4.23
CA LEU A 5 -7.40 6.60 2.99
C LEU A 5 -7.34 7.52 1.77
N ASN A 6 -8.02 8.67 1.82
CA ASN A 6 -8.01 9.62 0.71
C ASN A 6 -6.60 10.14 0.43
N SER A 7 -5.84 10.48 1.49
CA SER A 7 -4.46 10.95 1.36
C SER A 7 -3.54 9.87 0.78
N LEU A 8 -3.70 8.62 1.21
CA LEU A 8 -2.97 7.46 0.69
C LEU A 8 -3.29 7.23 -0.80
N VAL A 9 -4.58 7.17 -1.15
CA VAL A 9 -5.04 6.97 -2.53
C VAL A 9 -4.52 8.06 -3.45
N GLN A 10 -4.59 9.33 -3.03
CA GLN A 10 -4.05 10.45 -3.80
C GLN A 10 -2.53 10.34 -3.96
N SER A 11 -1.81 9.98 -2.90
CA SER A 11 -0.35 9.77 -2.98
C SER A 11 0.01 8.67 -3.97
N LEU A 12 -0.70 7.54 -3.95
CA LEU A 12 -0.49 6.44 -4.89
C LEU A 12 -0.90 6.80 -6.33
N TYR A 13 -1.97 7.58 -6.50
CA TYR A 13 -2.43 8.06 -7.81
C TYR A 13 -1.40 8.99 -8.47
N MET A 14 -0.75 9.82 -7.65
CA MET A 14 0.28 10.76 -8.11
C MET A 14 1.62 10.09 -8.45
N THR A 15 1.78 8.77 -8.19
CA THR A 15 2.94 7.97 -8.62
C THR A 15 2.67 7.37 -10.01
N PRO A 16 3.25 7.90 -11.11
CA PRO A 16 2.88 7.51 -12.47
C PRO A 16 3.16 6.04 -12.79
N GLU A 17 4.27 5.50 -12.28
CA GLU A 17 4.66 4.09 -12.47
C GLU A 17 3.63 3.15 -11.87
N PHE A 18 3.16 3.48 -10.65
CA PHE A 18 2.13 2.72 -9.96
C PHE A 18 0.79 2.82 -10.68
N ARG A 19 0.35 4.05 -11.02
CA ARG A 19 -0.89 4.29 -11.75
C ARG A 19 -0.92 3.57 -13.10
N ASN A 20 0.17 3.62 -13.86
CA ASN A 20 0.27 2.95 -15.16
C ASN A 20 0.19 1.43 -15.03
N ALA A 21 0.78 0.85 -13.98
CA ALA A 21 0.68 -0.58 -13.75
C ALA A 21 -0.75 -1.02 -13.37
N ILE A 22 -1.45 -0.19 -12.60
CA ILE A 22 -2.88 -0.39 -12.29
C ILE A 22 -3.72 -0.36 -13.57
N TYR A 23 -3.49 0.58 -14.49
CA TYR A 23 -4.23 0.63 -15.76
C TYR A 23 -3.91 -0.53 -16.71
N LYS A 24 -2.66 -1.01 -16.72
CA LYS A 24 -2.27 -2.18 -17.54
C LYS A 24 -2.79 -3.51 -16.99
N TRP A 25 -3.27 -3.54 -15.76
CA TRP A 25 -3.78 -4.76 -15.16
C TRP A 25 -5.16 -5.10 -15.73
N GLU A 26 -5.30 -6.31 -16.26
CA GLU A 26 -6.57 -6.82 -16.77
C GLU A 26 -7.23 -7.73 -15.74
N TYR A 27 -8.51 -7.48 -15.46
CA TYR A 27 -9.29 -8.36 -14.60
C TYR A 27 -9.51 -9.71 -15.31
N ARG A 28 -8.76 -10.74 -14.89
CA ARG A 28 -8.99 -12.11 -15.35
C ARG A 28 -10.05 -12.78 -14.47
N SER A 29 -11.28 -12.86 -14.98
CA SER A 29 -12.30 -13.72 -14.36
C SER A 29 -11.89 -15.17 -14.56
N ASN A 30 -11.29 -15.80 -13.55
CA ASN A 30 -10.87 -17.21 -13.59
C ASN A 30 -12.05 -18.21 -13.66
N GLY A 31 -12.91 -18.13 -14.68
CA GLY A 31 -13.90 -19.16 -15.05
C GLY A 31 -14.90 -19.60 -13.97
N LYS A 32 -14.90 -19.00 -12.77
CA LYS A 32 -15.78 -19.39 -11.67
C LYS A 32 -17.19 -18.88 -11.97
N SER A 33 -18.12 -19.80 -12.18
CA SER A 33 -19.57 -19.57 -12.25
C SER A 33 -20.03 -18.84 -10.99
N GLY A 34 -20.23 -17.54 -11.11
CA GLY A 34 -20.67 -16.65 -10.05
C GLY A 34 -20.91 -15.27 -10.64
N ASN A 35 -21.72 -14.45 -9.98
CA ASN A 35 -22.04 -13.11 -10.46
C ASN A 35 -20.75 -12.27 -10.60
N ILE A 36 -20.41 -11.88 -11.82
CA ILE A 36 -19.17 -11.15 -12.15
C ILE A 36 -19.10 -9.85 -11.34
N GLY A 37 -20.24 -9.15 -11.19
CA GLY A 37 -20.32 -7.89 -10.46
C GLY A 37 -19.94 -8.00 -8.97
N GLU A 38 -20.29 -9.10 -8.30
CA GLU A 38 -19.91 -9.29 -6.89
C GLU A 38 -18.41 -9.55 -6.73
N ARG A 39 -17.80 -10.23 -7.70
CA ARG A 39 -16.36 -10.52 -7.68
C ARG A 39 -15.52 -9.29 -8.03
N GLU A 40 -16.05 -8.40 -8.84
CA GLU A 40 -15.47 -7.08 -9.11
C GLU A 40 -15.59 -6.17 -7.87
N ALA A 41 -16.76 -6.15 -7.22
CA ALA A 41 -16.99 -5.41 -5.98
C ALA A 41 -16.01 -5.80 -4.85
N ARG A 42 -15.66 -7.08 -4.75
CA ARG A 42 -14.70 -7.59 -3.75
C ARG A 42 -13.23 -7.54 -4.16
N SER A 43 -12.90 -7.05 -5.36
CA SER A 43 -11.53 -7.04 -5.87
C SER A 43 -10.86 -5.68 -5.65
N ILE A 44 -9.99 -5.58 -4.65
CA ILE A 44 -9.22 -4.37 -4.31
C ILE A 44 -8.54 -3.75 -5.55
N PRO A 45 -7.77 -4.48 -6.38
CA PRO A 45 -7.14 -3.87 -7.56
C PRO A 45 -8.13 -3.28 -8.56
N TYR A 46 -9.31 -3.90 -8.71
CA TYR A 46 -10.35 -3.43 -9.63
C TYR A 46 -10.96 -2.13 -9.11
N GLN A 47 -11.26 -2.06 -7.81
CA GLN A 47 -11.80 -0.83 -7.21
C GLN A 47 -10.79 0.33 -7.23
N ILE A 48 -9.49 0.05 -7.02
CA ILE A 48 -8.42 1.05 -7.20
C ILE A 48 -8.36 1.52 -8.66
N GLN A 49 -8.41 0.59 -9.63
CA GLN A 49 -8.39 0.93 -11.05
C GLN A 49 -9.60 1.80 -11.45
N LYS A 50 -10.81 1.43 -11.00
CA LYS A 50 -12.04 2.20 -11.21
C LYS A 50 -11.92 3.60 -10.60
N LEU A 51 -11.44 3.70 -9.36
CA LEU A 51 -11.25 4.98 -8.69
C LEU A 51 -10.22 5.87 -9.41
N PHE A 52 -9.10 5.30 -9.84
CA PHE A 52 -8.08 6.02 -10.61
C PHE A 52 -8.58 6.49 -11.97
N LEU A 53 -9.44 5.70 -12.63
CA LEU A 53 -10.08 6.12 -13.87
C LEU A 53 -11.01 7.30 -13.61
N LEU A 54 -11.88 7.21 -12.61
CA LEU A 54 -12.79 8.30 -12.23
C LEU A 54 -12.03 9.56 -11.82
N LEU A 55 -10.92 9.44 -11.10
CA LEU A 55 -10.05 10.58 -10.75
C LEU A 55 -9.47 11.28 -11.97
N GLN A 56 -9.26 10.56 -13.08
CA GLN A 56 -8.69 11.10 -14.30
C GLN A 56 -9.75 11.67 -15.26
N THR A 57 -10.97 11.12 -15.27
CA THR A 57 -11.98 11.42 -16.29
C THR A 57 -13.23 12.12 -15.77
N SER A 58 -13.47 12.16 -14.46
CA SER A 58 -14.66 12.80 -13.90
C SER A 58 -14.47 14.31 -13.76
N ASP A 59 -15.49 15.07 -14.16
CA ASP A 59 -15.58 16.51 -13.89
C ASP A 59 -16.06 16.82 -12.46
N SER A 60 -16.31 15.79 -11.64
CA SER A 60 -16.80 15.96 -10.27
C SER A 60 -15.70 16.48 -9.35
N GLY A 61 -15.98 17.52 -8.57
CA GLY A 61 -15.02 18.10 -7.62
C GLY A 61 -14.61 17.18 -6.45
N SER A 62 -15.27 16.03 -6.28
CA SER A 62 -14.94 15.02 -5.28
C SER A 62 -15.49 13.66 -5.68
N LEU A 63 -14.81 12.58 -5.28
CA LEU A 63 -15.25 11.20 -5.47
C LEU A 63 -15.39 10.47 -4.14
N GLU A 64 -16.32 9.52 -4.09
CA GLU A 64 -16.51 8.66 -2.93
C GLU A 64 -15.65 7.38 -3.03
N THR A 65 -15.11 6.93 -1.89
CA THR A 65 -14.28 5.72 -1.81
C THR A 65 -15.05 4.50 -1.26
N LYS A 66 -16.38 4.54 -1.28
CA LYS A 66 -17.25 3.50 -0.67
C LYS A 66 -17.01 2.11 -1.26
N ASP A 67 -16.88 2.03 -2.59
CA ASP A 67 -16.64 0.75 -3.27
C ASP A 67 -15.27 0.17 -2.89
N LEU A 68 -14.26 1.03 -2.70
CA LEU A 68 -12.93 0.62 -2.27
C LEU A 68 -12.95 0.10 -0.83
N THR A 69 -13.61 0.80 0.10
CA THR A 69 -13.73 0.34 1.49
C THR A 69 -14.51 -0.97 1.60
N ALA A 70 -15.56 -1.14 0.79
CA ALA A 70 -16.32 -2.38 0.74
C ALA A 70 -15.47 -3.56 0.22
N SER A 71 -14.52 -3.31 -0.68
CA SER A 71 -13.61 -4.35 -1.20
C SER A 71 -12.62 -4.88 -0.17
N PHE A 72 -12.33 -4.12 0.90
CA PHE A 72 -11.55 -4.58 2.06
C PHE A 72 -12.38 -5.47 3.01
N GLY A 73 -13.68 -5.60 2.77
CA GLY A 73 -14.59 -6.32 3.67
C GLY A 73 -15.06 -5.47 4.87
N TRP A 74 -14.74 -4.18 4.89
CA TRP A 74 -15.22 -3.27 5.92
C TRP A 74 -16.69 -2.94 5.70
N SER A 75 -17.50 -3.17 6.73
CA SER A 75 -18.86 -2.65 6.81
C SER A 75 -18.83 -1.12 6.96
N SER A 76 -19.93 -0.44 6.63
CA SER A 76 -20.00 1.02 6.69
C SER A 76 -19.51 1.59 8.02
N ASN A 77 -19.67 0.88 9.15
CA ASN A 77 -19.20 1.32 10.46
C ASN A 77 -17.68 1.16 10.67
N GLU A 78 -17.06 0.07 10.20
CA GLU A 78 -15.61 -0.18 10.34
C GLU A 78 -14.76 0.75 9.46
N ALA A 79 -15.35 1.29 8.38
CA ALA A 79 -14.73 2.33 7.55
C ALA A 79 -14.63 3.69 8.26
N TYR A 80 -15.31 3.88 9.40
CA TYR A 80 -15.21 5.07 10.24
C TYR A 80 -14.20 4.92 11.39
N ASP A 81 -13.67 3.73 11.62
CA ASP A 81 -12.59 3.52 12.57
C ASP A 81 -11.28 4.09 12.01
N GLN A 82 -10.47 4.74 12.86
CA GLN A 82 -9.18 5.26 12.47
C GLN A 82 -8.18 4.11 12.36
N HIS A 83 -8.07 3.54 11.16
CA HIS A 83 -7.05 2.55 10.85
C HIS A 83 -5.69 3.20 10.69
N ASP A 84 -4.63 2.49 11.07
CA ASP A 84 -3.27 2.90 10.77
C ASP A 84 -3.06 2.94 9.25
N VAL A 85 -2.62 4.09 8.73
CA VAL A 85 -2.36 4.27 7.30
C VAL A 85 -1.28 3.29 6.80
N GLN A 86 -0.32 2.93 7.65
CA GLN A 86 0.72 1.97 7.33
C GLN A 86 0.13 0.57 7.10
N GLU A 87 -0.77 0.13 7.99
CA GLU A 87 -1.42 -1.19 7.88
C GLU A 87 -2.26 -1.27 6.61
N LEU A 88 -3.04 -0.23 6.33
CA LEU A 88 -3.86 -0.15 5.11
C LEU A 88 -2.99 -0.16 3.84
N CYS A 89 -1.91 0.63 3.82
CA CYS A 89 -0.98 0.66 2.68
C CYS A 89 -0.40 -0.74 2.41
N ARG A 90 -0.01 -1.45 3.47
CA ARG A 90 0.55 -2.79 3.38
C ARG A 90 -0.47 -3.81 2.90
N LEU A 91 -1.71 -3.75 3.39
CA LEU A 91 -2.81 -4.60 2.93
C LEU A 91 -3.11 -4.39 1.43
N MET A 92 -3.12 -3.13 0.98
CA MET A 92 -3.28 -2.80 -0.44
C MET A 92 -2.15 -3.37 -1.29
N PHE A 93 -0.90 -3.23 -0.84
CA PHE A 93 0.26 -3.74 -1.54
C PHE A 93 0.27 -5.27 -1.62
N ASP A 94 -0.03 -5.97 -0.53
CA ASP A 94 -0.10 -7.44 -0.50
C ASP A 94 -1.21 -7.96 -1.45
N ALA A 95 -2.36 -7.29 -1.47
CA ALA A 95 -3.47 -7.64 -2.38
C ALA A 95 -3.08 -7.46 -3.86
N LEU A 96 -2.32 -6.40 -4.18
CA LEU A 96 -1.81 -6.12 -5.52
C LEU A 96 -0.72 -7.10 -5.92
N GLU A 97 0.27 -7.36 -5.06
CA GLU A 97 1.34 -8.32 -5.31
C GLU A 97 0.75 -9.72 -5.60
N LEU A 98 -0.21 -10.18 -4.80
CA LEU A 98 -0.86 -11.47 -5.00
C LEU A 98 -1.54 -11.57 -6.38
N LYS A 99 -2.10 -10.46 -6.88
CA LYS A 99 -2.82 -10.39 -8.16
C LYS A 99 -1.91 -10.15 -9.35
N TRP A 100 -0.72 -9.59 -9.12
CA TRP A 100 0.30 -9.38 -10.13
C TRP A 100 1.29 -10.53 -10.25
N LYS A 101 1.26 -11.54 -9.36
CA LYS A 101 2.02 -12.78 -9.53
C LYS A 101 1.80 -13.40 -10.91
N GLY A 102 2.90 -13.67 -11.63
CA GLY A 102 2.85 -14.21 -12.99
C GLY A 102 2.51 -13.18 -14.07
N THR A 103 2.48 -11.89 -13.74
CA THR A 103 2.34 -10.80 -14.71
C THR A 103 3.64 -9.99 -14.82
N GLN A 104 3.75 -9.15 -15.85
CA GLN A 104 4.88 -8.22 -16.02
C GLN A 104 5.10 -7.25 -14.84
N ASN A 105 4.06 -7.00 -14.02
CA ASN A 105 4.10 -6.07 -12.91
C ASN A 105 4.35 -6.75 -11.55
N GLU A 106 4.68 -8.04 -11.51
CA GLU A 106 4.86 -8.81 -10.26
C GLU A 106 5.80 -8.14 -9.25
N LYS A 107 6.88 -7.52 -9.74
CA LYS A 107 7.90 -6.88 -8.89
C LYS A 107 7.73 -5.37 -8.77
N LEU A 108 6.63 -4.79 -9.26
CA LEU A 108 6.47 -3.33 -9.30
C LEU A 108 6.55 -2.71 -7.89
N ILE A 109 5.77 -3.22 -6.94
CA ILE A 109 5.76 -2.71 -5.56
C ILE A 109 7.14 -2.85 -4.94
N GLN A 110 7.80 -3.99 -5.17
CA GLN A 110 9.15 -4.22 -4.69
C GLN A 110 10.16 -3.24 -5.30
N ASN A 111 10.03 -2.91 -6.58
CA ASN A 111 10.95 -1.98 -7.23
C ASN A 111 10.74 -0.52 -6.80
N LEU A 112 9.50 -0.14 -6.49
CA LEU A 112 9.16 1.24 -6.12
C LEU A 112 9.33 1.53 -4.62
N TYR A 113 8.98 0.56 -3.76
CA TYR A 113 8.82 0.80 -2.33
C TYR A 113 9.74 -0.05 -1.44
N ARG A 114 10.43 -1.08 -1.97
CA ARG A 114 11.27 -1.96 -1.15
C ARG A 114 12.68 -1.43 -0.96
N GLY A 115 13.09 -1.30 0.29
CA GLY A 115 14.47 -1.12 0.70
C GLY A 115 15.07 -2.39 1.34
N LYS A 116 16.39 -2.36 1.56
CA LYS A 116 17.12 -3.34 2.34
C LYS A 116 17.79 -2.63 3.52
N MET A 117 17.71 -3.23 4.69
CA MET A 117 18.37 -2.78 5.91
C MET A 117 19.29 -3.89 6.40
N GLN A 118 20.44 -3.51 6.96
CA GLN A 118 21.38 -4.47 7.52
C GLN A 118 21.61 -4.12 8.98
N ASP A 119 21.16 -5.01 9.85
CA ASP A 119 21.43 -4.95 11.28
C ASP A 119 22.74 -5.70 11.54
N PHE A 120 23.66 -5.07 12.26
CA PHE A 120 24.92 -5.70 12.63
C PHE A 120 25.15 -5.63 14.13
N VAL A 121 25.73 -6.70 14.68
CA VAL A 121 26.13 -6.78 16.08
C VAL A 121 27.59 -7.18 16.14
N LYS A 122 28.43 -6.31 16.72
CA LYS A 122 29.86 -6.56 16.92
C LYS A 122 30.18 -6.74 18.38
N CYS A 123 30.80 -7.88 18.73
CA CYS A 123 31.31 -8.09 20.08
C CYS A 123 32.58 -7.24 20.28
N LEU A 124 32.56 -6.33 21.26
CA LEU A 124 33.70 -5.46 21.56
C LEU A 124 34.90 -6.21 22.19
N LYS A 125 34.69 -7.40 22.77
CA LYS A 125 35.76 -8.19 23.41
C LYS A 125 36.49 -9.12 22.44
N CYS A 126 35.76 -9.80 21.56
CA CYS A 126 36.34 -10.82 20.66
C CYS A 126 36.29 -10.43 19.17
N GLY A 127 35.71 -9.28 18.83
CA GLY A 127 35.66 -8.77 17.45
C GLY A 127 34.70 -9.51 16.51
N ARG A 128 33.96 -10.52 17.00
CA ARG A 128 33.00 -11.27 16.17
C ARG A 128 31.85 -10.37 15.75
N GLU A 129 31.52 -10.41 14.46
CA GLU A 129 30.40 -9.69 13.85
C GLU A 129 29.31 -10.67 13.43
N SER A 130 28.05 -10.30 13.68
CA SER A 130 26.87 -10.96 13.16
C SER A 130 26.09 -9.95 12.34
N LEU A 131 25.68 -10.33 11.13
CA LEU A 131 24.98 -9.49 10.19
C LEU A 131 23.63 -10.14 9.87
N ARG A 132 22.55 -9.38 9.96
CA ARG A 132 21.22 -9.76 9.51
C ARG A 132 20.76 -8.75 8.47
N THR A 133 20.35 -9.23 7.29
CA THR A 133 19.81 -8.37 6.24
C THR A 133 18.31 -8.58 6.17
N ASP A 134 17.55 -7.51 6.38
CA ASP A 134 16.11 -7.48 6.31
C ASP A 134 15.64 -6.54 5.20
N VAL A 135 14.37 -6.61 4.85
CA VAL A 135 13.75 -5.76 3.83
C VAL A 135 12.61 -4.97 4.44
N PHE A 136 12.43 -3.74 3.97
CA PHE A 136 11.36 -2.87 4.46
C PHE A 136 10.59 -2.27 3.28
N LEU A 137 9.35 -1.89 3.52
CA LEU A 137 8.50 -1.12 2.60
C LEU A 137 8.18 0.27 3.14
N ASP A 138 8.40 0.46 4.44
CA ASP A 138 8.21 1.69 5.18
C ASP A 138 9.34 1.81 6.22
N LEU A 139 9.58 3.03 6.70
CA LEU A 139 10.57 3.30 7.74
C LEU A 139 9.88 4.02 8.90
N PRO A 140 9.70 3.37 10.06
CA PRO A 140 9.19 4.05 11.24
C PRO A 140 10.26 5.01 11.75
N LEU A 141 9.95 6.31 11.73
CA LEU A 141 10.83 7.34 12.24
C LEU A 141 10.37 7.75 13.64
N ALA A 142 11.27 7.67 14.62
CA ALA A 142 11.00 8.18 15.95
C ALA A 142 10.82 9.70 15.89
N VAL A 143 9.75 10.22 16.51
CA VAL A 143 9.48 11.65 16.60
C VAL A 143 9.86 12.14 17.99
N LYS A 144 10.71 13.17 18.08
CA LYS A 144 11.07 13.77 19.36
C LYS A 144 9.96 14.72 19.84
N PRO A 145 9.79 14.88 21.16
CA PRO A 145 8.96 15.94 21.70
C PRO A 145 9.51 17.31 21.30
N PHE A 146 8.60 18.27 21.17
CA PHE A 146 8.93 19.65 20.85
C PHE A 146 9.94 20.22 21.86
N GLY A 147 11.04 20.80 21.37
CA GLY A 147 12.11 21.38 22.20
C GLY A 147 13.29 20.45 22.49
N ALA A 148 13.33 19.23 21.96
CA ALA A 148 14.52 18.38 22.07
C ALA A 148 15.70 18.99 21.30
N ALA A 149 16.79 19.28 22.02
CA ALA A 149 17.98 19.94 21.47
C ALA A 149 18.96 18.99 20.76
N GLU A 150 18.91 17.70 21.08
CA GLU A 150 19.83 16.70 20.54
C GLU A 150 19.21 15.94 19.37
N ALA A 151 20.03 15.53 18.39
CA ALA A 151 19.60 14.64 17.31
C ALA A 151 19.43 13.19 17.83
N PHE A 152 18.73 12.31 17.09
CA PHE A 152 18.84 10.88 17.37
C PHE A 152 20.25 10.43 16.97
N HIS A 153 21.01 9.86 17.90
CA HIS A 153 22.26 9.23 17.56
C HIS A 153 21.97 7.87 16.91
N SER A 154 22.73 7.52 15.87
CA SER A 154 22.75 6.15 15.39
C SER A 154 23.25 5.28 16.54
N VAL A 155 22.42 4.32 16.94
CA VAL A 155 22.81 3.28 17.90
C VAL A 155 23.87 2.38 17.26
#